data_AF-A0A090WWR4-F1
#
_entry.id   AF-A0A090WWR4-F1
#
_cell.length_a   1.000
_cell.length_b   1.000
_cell.length_c   1.000
_cell.angle_alpha   90.00
_cell.angle_beta   90.00
_cell.angle_gamma   90.00
#
_symmetry.space_group_name_H-M   'P 1'
#
loop_
_entity.id
_entity.type
_entity.pdbx_description
1 polymer ?
#
loop_
_entity_poly.entity_id
_entity_poly.type
_entity_poly.pdbx_seq_one_letter_code
_entity_poly.pdbx_strand_id
1 'polypeptide(L)'
;MMRISETVKHLIIINVIMFVGTQTIGNGILFFDLFAMHFPKNDAFQLWQVITHMFMHGGFQHLFFNMLMLYFFGSMLESTIGRNKFCSYIYQLV
;
A
#
# COMPACT_ATOMS: atom_id res chain seq x y z
N MET A 1 9.16 0.49 -25.00
CA MET A 1 9.00 1.09 -23.65
C MET A 1 8.19 0.11 -22.81
N MET A 2 8.65 -0.27 -21.62
CA MET A 2 7.81 -1.06 -20.71
C MET A 2 6.54 -0.26 -20.39
N ARG A 3 5.38 -0.82 -20.73
CA ARG A 3 4.10 -0.20 -20.43
C ARG A 3 3.63 -0.73 -19.08
N ILE A 4 3.54 0.16 -18.10
CA ILE A 4 3.02 -0.17 -16.78
C ILE A 4 1.52 -0.43 -16.90
N SER A 5 1.01 -1.44 -16.22
CA SER A 5 -0.43 -1.70 -16.16
C SER A 5 -1.15 -0.57 -15.42
N GLU A 6 -2.43 -0.40 -15.73
CA GLU A 6 -3.25 0.57 -15.01
C GLU A 6 -3.34 0.20 -13.53
N THR A 7 -3.46 -1.08 -13.18
CA THR A 7 -3.53 -1.55 -11.79
C THR A 7 -2.30 -1.12 -10.98
N VAL A 8 -1.11 -1.37 -11.50
CA VAL A 8 0.16 -0.99 -10.86
C VAL A 8 0.24 0.53 -10.68
N LYS A 9 -0.15 1.30 -11.69
CA LYS A 9 -0.17 2.76 -11.61
C LYS A 9 -1.07 3.27 -10.47
N HIS A 10 -2.27 2.73 -10.34
CA HIS A 10 -3.19 3.10 -9.25
C HIS A 10 -2.63 2.72 -7.87
N LEU A 11 -2.04 1.53 -7.73
CA LEU A 11 -1.42 1.10 -6.48
C LEU A 11 -0.28 2.03 -6.06
N ILE A 12 0.57 2.45 -6.99
CA ILE A 12 1.65 3.41 -6.71
C ILE A 12 1.06 4.74 -6.23
N ILE A 13 0.05 5.28 -6.93
CA ILE A 13 -0.59 6.55 -6.57
C ILE A 13 -1.20 6.47 -5.16
N ILE A 14 -1.95 5.41 -4.87
CA ILE A 14 -2.60 5.22 -3.56
C ILE A 14 -1.54 5.16 -2.45
N ASN A 15 -0.46 4.40 -2.63
CA ASN A 15 0.62 4.31 -1.64
C ASN A 15 1.30 5.65 -1.35
N VAL A 16 1.55 6.44 -2.40
CA VAL A 16 2.12 7.77 -2.22
C VAL A 16 1.15 8.68 -1.48
N ILE A 17 -0.16 8.64 -1.80
CA ILE A 17 -1.18 9.42 -1.10
C ILE A 17 -1.26 9.02 0.38
N MET A 18 -1.28 7.72 0.68
CA MET A 18 -1.34 7.20 2.06
C MET A 18 -0.10 7.61 2.85
N PHE A 19 1.09 7.57 2.24
CA PHE A 19 2.32 8.00 2.88
C PHE A 19 2.33 9.52 3.16
N VAL A 20 1.92 10.33 2.18
CA VAL A 20 1.81 11.79 2.37
C VAL A 20 0.78 12.13 3.45
N GLY A 21 -0.38 11.46 3.45
CA GLY A 21 -1.40 11.61 4.49
C GLY A 21 -0.84 11.29 5.87
N THR A 22 -0.06 10.21 5.97
CA THR A 22 0.65 9.86 7.20
C THR A 22 1.53 11.01 7.66
N GLN A 23 2.38 11.58 6.80
CA GLN A 23 3.31 12.63 7.20
C GLN A 23 2.65 13.99 7.51
N THR A 24 1.47 14.27 6.97
CA THR A 24 0.88 15.62 6.98
C THR A 24 -0.31 15.77 7.93
N ILE A 25 -1.01 14.68 8.27
CA ILE A 25 -2.26 14.74 9.04
C ILE A 25 -1.99 14.34 10.50
N GLY A 26 -2.39 15.23 11.44
CA GLY A 26 -2.31 14.97 12.88
C GLY A 26 -0.91 14.59 13.38
N ASN A 27 0.11 15.31 12.88
CA ASN A 27 1.52 15.17 13.26
C ASN A 27 2.13 13.78 13.03
N GLY A 28 1.65 13.00 12.06
CA GLY A 28 2.18 11.65 11.84
C GLY A 28 1.52 10.57 12.69
N ILE A 29 0.76 10.96 13.72
CA ILE A 29 0.25 10.05 14.73
C ILE A 29 -1.20 9.68 14.43
N LEU A 30 -2.06 10.68 14.23
CA LEU A 30 -3.50 10.44 14.06
C LEU A 30 -3.81 9.63 12.79
N PHE A 31 -3.18 9.98 11.67
CA PHE A 31 -3.39 9.26 10.42
C PHE A 31 -2.85 7.83 10.51
N PHE A 32 -1.70 7.65 11.14
CA PHE A 32 -1.13 6.33 11.36
C PHE A 32 -2.05 5.48 12.23
N ASP A 33 -2.55 6.03 13.33
CA ASP A 33 -3.43 5.33 14.28
C ASP A 33 -4.78 4.91 13.66
N LEU A 34 -5.32 5.71 12.74
CA LEU A 34 -6.59 5.42 12.06
C LEU A 34 -6.49 4.29 11.02
N PHE A 35 -5.35 4.17 10.34
CA PHE A 35 -5.19 3.29 9.18
C PHE A 35 -4.24 2.11 9.37
N ALA A 36 -3.33 2.17 10.36
CA ALA A 36 -2.49 1.05 10.75
C ALA A 36 -3.32 -0.02 11.48
N MET A 37 -2.86 -1.27 11.41
CA MET A 37 -3.54 -2.39 12.03
C MET A 37 -3.33 -2.39 13.54
N HIS A 38 -4.42 -2.18 14.29
CA HIS A 38 -4.46 -2.46 15.72
C HIS A 38 -4.79 -3.92 15.99
N PHE A 39 -4.42 -4.38 17.18
CA PHE A 39 -4.86 -5.69 17.66
C PHE A 39 -6.39 -5.71 17.81
N PRO A 40 -7.11 -6.77 17.39
CA PRO A 40 -8.59 -6.77 17.39
C PRO A 40 -9.27 -6.55 18.75
N LYS A 41 -8.54 -6.70 19.87
CA LYS A 41 -9.05 -6.41 21.22
C LYS A 41 -8.75 -4.98 21.70
N ASN A 42 -8.14 -4.14 20.88
CA ASN A 42 -7.87 -2.74 21.19
C ASN A 42 -9.11 -1.90 20.86
N ASP A 43 -9.46 -0.95 21.71
CA ASP A 43 -10.58 -0.02 21.49
C ASP A 43 -10.38 0.86 20.25
N ALA A 44 -9.13 1.07 19.82
CA ALA A 44 -8.78 1.78 18.59
C ALA A 44 -8.90 0.93 17.32
N PHE A 45 -9.25 -0.36 17.44
CA PHE A 45 -9.40 -1.25 16.29
C PHE A 45 -10.62 -0.86 15.45
N GLN A 46 -10.42 -0.81 14.14
CA GLN A 46 -11.46 -0.47 13.17
C GLN A 46 -11.42 -1.48 12.02
N LEU A 47 -12.60 -1.89 11.52
CA LEU A 47 -12.71 -2.95 10.51
C LEU A 47 -11.96 -2.64 9.20
N TRP A 48 -11.89 -1.37 8.81
CA TRP A 48 -11.16 -0.97 7.60
C TRP A 48 -9.65 -1.15 7.71
N GLN A 49 -9.09 -1.19 8.93
CA GLN A 49 -7.67 -1.41 9.17
C GLN A 49 -7.18 -2.74 8.60
N VAL A 50 -8.06 -3.74 8.47
CA VAL A 50 -7.74 -5.03 7.84
C VAL A 50 -7.30 -4.85 6.38
N ILE A 51 -7.78 -3.82 5.69
CA ILE A 51 -7.40 -3.54 4.30
C ILE A 51 -6.41 -2.38 4.24
N THR A 52 -6.63 -1.31 5.01
CA THR A 52 -5.85 -0.08 4.87
C THR A 52 -4.42 -0.21 5.35
N HIS A 53 -4.15 -1.15 6.27
CA HIS A 53 -2.80 -1.33 6.80
C HIS A 53 -1.78 -1.76 5.75
N MET A 54 -2.21 -2.38 4.64
CA MET A 54 -1.27 -2.76 3.58
C MET A 54 -0.58 -1.52 3.01
N PHE A 55 -1.32 -0.44 2.76
CA PHE A 55 -0.75 0.80 2.20
C PHE A 55 0.09 1.64 3.19
N MET A 56 0.22 1.20 4.45
CA MET A 56 0.91 1.96 5.48
C MET A 56 2.41 1.68 5.45
N HIS A 57 3.20 2.74 5.32
CA HIS A 57 4.64 2.65 5.21
C HIS A 57 5.33 3.34 6.40
N GLY A 58 6.17 2.60 7.12
CA GLY A 58 6.93 3.10 8.28
C GLY A 58 8.09 4.05 7.95
N GLY A 59 8.30 4.40 6.68
CA GLY A 59 9.35 5.33 6.27
C GLY A 59 9.57 5.40 4.77
N PHE A 60 10.28 6.45 4.34
CA PHE A 60 10.54 6.72 2.93
C PHE A 60 11.29 5.59 2.21
N GLN A 61 12.30 5.00 2.84
CA GLN A 61 13.06 3.90 2.24
C GLN A 61 12.18 2.68 1.96
N HIS A 62 11.30 2.31 2.91
CA HIS A 62 10.33 1.22 2.71
C HIS A 62 9.42 1.49 1.52
N LEU A 63 8.82 2.67 1.45
CA LEU A 63 7.98 3.09 0.33
C LEU A 63 8.75 3.03 -0.99
N PHE A 64 9.95 3.60 -1.03
CA PHE A 64 10.76 3.67 -2.24
C PHE A 64 11.06 2.28 -2.81
N PHE A 65 11.54 1.35 -1.99
CA PHE A 65 11.88 0.01 -2.47
C PHE A 65 10.64 -0.82 -2.83
N ASN A 66 9.52 -0.67 -2.11
CA ASN A 66 8.26 -1.29 -2.50
C ASN A 66 7.76 -0.79 -3.85
N MET A 67 7.79 0.53 -4.07
CA MET A 67 7.35 1.11 -5.34
C MET A 67 8.30 0.75 -6.48
N LEU A 68 9.60 0.61 -6.21
CA LEU A 68 10.60 0.14 -7.18
C LEU A 68 10.30 -1.31 -7.60
N MET A 69 10.04 -2.20 -6.64
CA MET A 69 9.66 -3.59 -6.90
C MET A 69 8.35 -3.67 -7.69
N LEU A 70 7.34 -2.91 -7.25
CA LEU A 70 6.04 -2.86 -7.90
C LEU A 70 6.12 -2.31 -9.34
N TYR A 71 6.98 -1.31 -9.58
CA TYR A 71 7.22 -0.75 -10.90
C TYR A 71 7.88 -1.74 -11.86
N PHE A 72 8.95 -2.42 -11.44
CA PHE A 72 9.68 -3.33 -12.31
C PHE A 72 8.97 -4.68 -12.48
N PHE A 73 8.38 -5.24 -11.43
CA PHE A 73 7.83 -6.59 -11.44
C PHE A 73 6.31 -6.63 -11.48
N GLY A 74 5.61 -5.58 -11.06
CA GLY A 74 4.15 -5.62 -10.91
C GLY A 74 3.42 -5.89 -12.22
N SER A 75 3.81 -5.21 -13.31
CA SER A 75 3.15 -5.39 -14.61
C SER A 75 3.46 -6.76 -15.23
N MET A 76 4.68 -7.26 -15.03
CA MET A 76 5.06 -8.61 -15.43
C MET A 76 4.23 -9.65 -14.68
N LEU A 77 4.16 -9.53 -13.35
CA LEU A 77 3.38 -10.42 -12.50
C LEU A 77 1.90 -10.41 -12.89
N GLU A 78 1.28 -9.23 -13.02
CA GLU A 78 -0.13 -9.10 -13.44
C GLU A 78 -0.40 -9.80 -14.78
N SER A 79 0.52 -9.69 -15.74
CA SER A 79 0.39 -10.36 -17.05
C SER A 79 0.49 -11.88 -16.96
N THR A 80 1.27 -12.41 -16.01
CA THR A 80 1.49 -13.85 -15.84
C THR A 80 0.36 -14.53 -15.06
N ILE A 81 -0.09 -13.92 -13.96
CA ILE A 81 -1.08 -14.54 -13.05
C ILE A 81 -2.52 -14.05 -13.26
N GLY A 82 -2.70 -12.99 -14.06
CA GLY A 82 -3.98 -12.36 -14.32
C GLY A 82 -4.42 -11.39 -13.22
N ARG A 83 -5.17 -10.35 -13.62
CA ARG A 83 -5.55 -9.23 -12.73
C ARG A 83 -6.29 -9.64 -11.46
N ASN A 84 -7.15 -10.66 -11.53
CA ASN A 84 -7.96 -11.10 -10.39
C ASN A 84 -7.11 -11.70 -9.26
N LYS A 85 -6.02 -12.40 -9.59
CA LYS A 85 -5.11 -12.98 -8.60
C LYS A 85 -4.03 -11.98 -8.18
N PHE A 86 -3.69 -11.04 -9.05
CA PHE A 86 -2.66 -10.03 -8.80
C PHE A 86 -2.88 -9.26 -7.49
N CYS A 87 -4.09 -8.78 -7.23
CA CYS A 87 -4.40 -8.01 -6.02
C CYS A 87 -4.12 -8.78 -4.71
N SER A 88 -4.34 -10.10 -4.69
CA SER A 88 -4.07 -10.92 -3.51
C SER A 88 -2.59 -11.18 -3.29
N TYR A 89 -1.79 -11.31 -4.36
CA TYR A 89 -0.35 -11.56 -4.26
C TYR A 89 0.47 -10.30 -3.96
N ILE A 90 0.05 -9.16 -4.49
CA ILE A 90 0.74 -7.89 -4.29
C ILE A 90 0.51 -7.31 -2.89
N TYR A 91 -0.48 -7.83 -2.13
CA TYR A 91 -0.86 -7.36 -0.80
C TYR A 91 0.31 -7.10 0.18
N GLN A 92 1.41 -7.86 0.07
CA GLN A 92 2.59 -7.72 0.93
C GLN A 92 3.60 -6.66 0.45
N LEU A 93 3.51 -6.24 -0.82
CA LEU A 93 4.39 -5.28 -1.50
C LEU A 93 3.78 -3.88 -1.61
N VAL A 94 2.47 -3.79 -1.39
CA VAL A 94 1.71 -2.54 -1.29
C VAL A 94 1.77 -2.10 0.14
#